data_AF-A0A1G5FYK2-F1
#
_entry.id   AF-A0A1G5FYK2-F1
#
_cell.length_a   1.000
_cell.length_b   1.000
_cell.length_c   1.000
_cell.angle_alpha   90.00
_cell.angle_beta   90.00
_cell.angle_gamma   90.00
#
_symmetry.space_group_name_H-M   'P 1'
#
loop_
_entity.id
_entity.type
_entity.pdbx_description
1 polymer ?
#
loop_
_entity_poly.entity_id
_entity_poly.type
_entity_poly.pdbx_seq_one_letter_code
_entity_poly.pdbx_strand_id
1 'polypeptide(L)'
;MQGDFHYYATYCAAILAGYDHKKSVDICHAAQLVDHCSETWLKKAGGPAQAATTQLQTELLQARTDPMGLCDITRIWASFHFLPRDLYAVVNRGARNYKDKYRLICGPNGDLTVDTVKLAKGKGLEAAGIAMHVLADTWAHTYFAGTPSLVINNTNWYFYELLPGDGGDPERRQIRFSHNPSAAEDVDRPVYVGSVYQPYENSIMNLGHGRAGHLPDYSYIRYVYLPAWGDYKEIVKDNPSDYERAFSQMVYALTYLRGENDDYKNDTYDKDKIAPHIDWIRRIIAKRQVDASADWKEFGESLSGEVVPDFDMDEYITEYAESSNRSDTYLGRFFEAALLQKQMVTKKIMESGNRLAGLK
;
A
#
# COMPACT_ATOMS: atom_id res chain seq x y z
N MET A 1 -2.51 1.18 -3.17
CA MET A 1 -2.65 0.90 -4.63
C MET A 1 -3.82 -0.05 -4.82
N GLN A 2 -4.15 -0.44 -6.06
CA GLN A 2 -5.20 -1.42 -6.35
C GLN A 2 -4.59 -2.72 -6.88
N GLY A 3 -5.44 -3.72 -7.12
CA GLY A 3 -4.98 -5.06 -7.50
C GLY A 3 -4.28 -5.14 -8.86
N ASP A 4 -4.46 -4.14 -9.71
CA ASP A 4 -3.68 -3.99 -10.94
C ASP A 4 -2.17 -3.90 -10.67
N PHE A 5 -1.79 -3.15 -9.64
CA PHE A 5 -0.40 -2.93 -9.27
C PHE A 5 0.09 -3.98 -8.27
N HIS A 6 -0.68 -4.29 -7.23
CA HIS A 6 -0.26 -5.25 -6.21
C HIS A 6 -0.09 -6.67 -6.76
N TYR A 7 -0.91 -7.07 -7.73
CA TYR A 7 -0.76 -8.37 -8.41
C TYR A 7 0.07 -8.23 -9.70
N TYR A 8 -0.48 -7.64 -10.76
CA TYR A 8 0.14 -7.74 -12.08
C TYR A 8 1.42 -6.92 -12.24
N ALA A 9 1.52 -5.72 -11.67
CA ALA A 9 2.78 -4.97 -11.69
C ALA A 9 3.85 -5.65 -10.82
N THR A 10 3.48 -6.25 -9.67
CA THR A 10 4.40 -7.08 -8.87
C THR A 10 4.93 -8.28 -9.66
N TYR A 11 4.07 -8.96 -10.41
CA TYR A 11 4.49 -10.05 -11.32
C TYR A 11 5.53 -9.55 -12.32
N CYS A 12 5.25 -8.43 -13.00
CA CYS A 12 6.18 -7.82 -13.95
C CYS A 12 7.52 -7.45 -13.28
N ALA A 13 7.47 -6.86 -12.09
CA ALA A 13 8.67 -6.49 -11.33
C ALA A 13 9.50 -7.73 -10.95
N ALA A 14 8.86 -8.85 -10.61
CA ALA A 14 9.54 -10.12 -10.32
C ALA A 14 10.20 -10.73 -11.55
N ILE A 15 9.54 -10.73 -12.70
CA ILE A 15 10.13 -11.18 -13.97
C ILE A 15 11.34 -10.32 -14.34
N LEU A 16 11.22 -8.99 -14.28
CA LEU A 16 12.33 -8.08 -14.56
C LEU A 16 13.48 -8.25 -13.56
N ALA A 17 13.18 -8.52 -12.30
CA ALA A 17 14.19 -8.85 -11.29
C ALA A 17 14.85 -10.22 -11.55
N GLY A 18 14.32 -11.04 -12.46
CA GLY A 18 14.85 -12.32 -12.95
C GLY A 18 14.33 -13.56 -12.23
N TYR A 19 13.17 -13.46 -11.56
CA TYR A 19 12.42 -14.65 -11.13
C TYR A 19 11.81 -15.36 -12.35
N ASP A 20 11.64 -16.68 -12.24
CA ASP A 20 10.88 -17.44 -13.23
C ASP A 20 9.37 -17.20 -13.07
N HIS A 21 8.59 -17.65 -14.06
CA HIS A 21 7.13 -17.49 -14.09
C HIS A 21 6.47 -17.98 -12.79
N LYS A 22 6.74 -19.22 -12.38
CA LYS A 22 6.12 -19.81 -11.18
C LYS A 22 6.42 -18.98 -9.94
N LYS A 23 7.68 -18.62 -9.71
CA LYS A 23 8.04 -17.82 -8.52
C LYS A 23 7.43 -16.42 -8.58
N SER A 24 7.29 -15.85 -9.78
CA SER A 24 6.67 -14.53 -9.96
C SER A 24 5.18 -14.57 -9.62
N VAL A 25 4.47 -15.66 -9.97
CA VAL A 25 3.09 -15.92 -9.55
C VAL A 25 2.99 -16.05 -8.03
N ASP A 26 3.86 -16.85 -7.41
CA ASP A 26 3.87 -17.02 -5.95
C ASP A 26 4.11 -15.66 -5.23
N ILE A 27 4.99 -14.80 -5.76
CA ILE A 27 5.26 -13.46 -5.18
C ILE A 27 4.05 -12.53 -5.34
N CYS A 28 3.48 -12.42 -6.55
CA CYS A 28 2.39 -11.49 -6.79
C CYS A 28 1.09 -11.91 -6.09
N HIS A 29 0.85 -13.22 -5.97
CA HIS A 29 -0.27 -13.75 -5.21
C HIS A 29 -0.17 -13.35 -3.74
N ALA A 30 0.99 -13.51 -3.12
CA ALA A 30 1.20 -13.09 -1.74
C ALA A 30 1.07 -11.58 -1.56
N ALA A 31 1.55 -10.78 -2.52
CA ALA A 31 1.35 -9.33 -2.49
C ALA A 31 -0.15 -8.98 -2.49
N GLN A 32 -0.93 -9.51 -3.44
CA GLN A 32 -2.36 -9.24 -3.51
C GLN A 32 -3.14 -9.78 -2.31
N LEU A 33 -2.74 -10.93 -1.75
CA LEU A 33 -3.41 -11.54 -0.61
C LEU A 33 -3.38 -10.63 0.64
N VAL A 34 -2.43 -9.70 0.74
CA VAL A 34 -2.37 -8.70 1.82
C VAL A 34 -3.67 -7.88 1.89
N ASP A 35 -4.30 -7.54 0.76
CA ASP A 35 -5.57 -6.79 0.74
C ASP A 35 -6.79 -7.63 1.11
N HIS A 36 -6.65 -8.96 1.09
CA HIS A 36 -7.76 -9.91 1.24
C HIS A 36 -7.73 -10.70 2.54
N CYS A 37 -6.57 -10.77 3.21
CA CYS A 37 -6.36 -11.52 4.45
C CYS A 37 -6.93 -10.76 5.68
N SER A 38 -8.26 -10.70 5.74
CA SER A 38 -9.05 -10.21 6.88
C SER A 38 -9.22 -11.27 7.98
N GLU A 39 -9.64 -10.87 9.18
CA GLU A 39 -9.99 -11.85 10.22
C GLU A 39 -11.13 -12.78 9.78
N THR A 40 -12.10 -12.24 9.04
CA THR A 40 -13.21 -13.03 8.48
C THR A 40 -12.70 -14.08 7.49
N TRP A 41 -11.81 -13.70 6.57
CA TRP A 41 -11.23 -14.67 5.63
C TRP A 41 -10.31 -15.68 6.32
N LEU A 42 -9.52 -15.26 7.31
CA LEU A 42 -8.69 -16.18 8.11
C LEU A 42 -9.51 -17.25 8.84
N LYS A 43 -10.69 -16.90 9.37
CA LYS A 43 -11.63 -17.88 9.94
C LYS A 43 -12.07 -18.92 8.92
N LYS A 44 -12.32 -18.52 7.68
CA LYS A 44 -12.65 -19.42 6.56
C LYS A 44 -11.45 -20.31 6.18
N ALA A 45 -10.26 -19.72 6.05
CA ALA A 45 -9.04 -20.44 5.68
C ALA A 45 -8.47 -21.32 6.80
N GLY A 46 -8.94 -21.17 8.05
CA GLY A 46 -8.39 -21.85 9.22
C GLY A 46 -7.04 -21.28 9.70
N GLY A 47 -6.73 -20.05 9.31
CA GLY A 47 -5.52 -19.32 9.68
C GLY A 47 -5.62 -18.62 11.05
N PRO A 48 -4.50 -18.19 11.64
CA PRO A 48 -4.50 -17.46 12.91
C PRO A 48 -5.02 -16.03 12.72
N ALA A 49 -5.99 -15.59 13.53
CA ALA A 49 -6.58 -14.25 13.43
C ALA A 49 -5.52 -13.11 13.51
N GLN A 50 -4.44 -13.33 14.26
CA GLN A 50 -3.34 -12.38 14.39
C GLN A 50 -2.58 -12.15 13.08
N ALA A 51 -2.72 -13.01 12.07
CA ALA A 51 -2.13 -12.82 10.75
C ALA A 51 -2.95 -11.88 9.85
N ALA A 52 -4.05 -11.30 10.33
CA ALA A 52 -4.86 -10.39 9.52
C ALA A 52 -4.03 -9.20 9.03
N THR A 53 -4.03 -8.94 7.73
CA THR A 53 -3.26 -7.86 7.10
C THR A 53 -4.14 -6.70 6.65
N THR A 54 -5.45 -6.93 6.56
CA THR A 54 -6.47 -5.94 6.20
C THR A 54 -7.68 -6.03 7.14
N GLN A 55 -8.65 -5.12 6.99
CA GLN A 55 -9.94 -5.16 7.65
C GLN A 55 -11.07 -4.85 6.68
N LEU A 56 -12.12 -5.67 6.67
CA LEU A 56 -13.32 -5.41 5.89
C LEU A 56 -14.06 -4.17 6.40
N GLN A 57 -14.83 -3.51 5.54
CA GLN A 57 -15.67 -2.38 5.95
C GLN A 57 -16.62 -2.75 7.10
N THR A 58 -17.18 -3.97 7.08
CA THR A 58 -18.04 -4.49 8.15
C THR A 58 -17.28 -4.72 9.46
N GLU A 59 -16.03 -5.16 9.40
CA GLU A 59 -15.16 -5.30 10.58
C GLU A 59 -14.81 -3.93 11.17
N LEU A 60 -14.49 -2.95 10.31
CA LEU A 60 -14.21 -1.57 10.74
C LEU A 60 -15.42 -0.89 11.36
N LEU A 61 -16.63 -1.11 10.83
CA LEU A 61 -17.87 -0.58 11.42
C LEU A 61 -18.12 -1.10 12.84
N GLN A 62 -17.60 -2.27 13.17
CA GLN A 62 -17.67 -2.87 14.50
C GLN A 62 -16.44 -2.56 15.37
N ALA A 63 -15.39 -1.97 14.78
CA ALA A 63 -14.16 -1.67 15.48
C ALA A 63 -14.35 -0.57 16.52
N ARG A 64 -13.71 -0.75 17.67
CA ARG A 64 -13.65 0.27 18.71
C ARG A 64 -12.70 1.39 18.26
N THR A 65 -13.03 2.63 18.59
CA THR A 65 -12.19 3.82 18.33
C THR A 65 -11.64 4.44 19.61
N ASP A 66 -11.66 3.68 20.69
CA ASP A 66 -10.96 3.98 21.94
C ASP A 66 -9.46 3.59 21.84
N PRO A 67 -8.63 3.87 22.86
CA PRO A 67 -7.19 3.64 22.77
C PRO A 67 -6.79 2.20 22.40
N MET A 68 -7.54 1.18 22.84
CA MET A 68 -7.23 -0.20 22.49
C MET A 68 -7.60 -0.51 21.04
N GLY A 69 -8.81 -0.13 20.63
CA GLY A 69 -9.24 -0.36 19.25
C GLY A 69 -8.41 0.40 18.22
N LEU A 70 -7.93 1.61 18.56
CA LEU A 70 -6.96 2.33 17.74
C LEU A 70 -5.63 1.60 17.61
N CYS A 71 -5.16 0.94 18.68
CA CYS A 71 -3.95 0.11 18.59
C CYS A 71 -4.15 -1.05 17.62
N ASP A 72 -5.30 -1.73 17.68
CA ASP A 72 -5.58 -2.88 16.83
C ASP A 72 -5.66 -2.48 15.34
N ILE A 73 -6.36 -1.38 15.04
CA ILE A 73 -6.40 -0.80 13.69
C ILE A 73 -4.98 -0.41 13.24
N THR A 74 -4.25 0.34 14.07
CA THR A 74 -2.92 0.85 13.69
C THR A 74 -1.92 -0.29 13.45
N ARG A 75 -1.96 -1.37 14.23
CA ARG A 75 -1.08 -2.52 14.06
C ARG A 75 -1.29 -3.24 12.73
N ILE A 76 -2.49 -3.19 12.16
CA ILE A 76 -2.76 -3.74 10.83
C ILE A 76 -2.37 -2.70 9.78
N TRP A 77 -3.03 -1.55 9.80
CA TRP A 77 -2.95 -0.57 8.72
C TRP A 77 -1.56 0.06 8.58
N ALA A 78 -0.87 0.40 9.67
CA ALA A 78 0.49 0.94 9.59
C ALA A 78 1.55 -0.12 9.26
N SER A 79 1.24 -1.42 9.39
CA SER A 79 2.19 -2.49 9.10
C SER A 79 2.16 -2.92 7.63
N PHE A 80 1.00 -2.81 6.97
CA PHE A 80 0.79 -3.37 5.64
C PHE A 80 0.45 -2.33 4.56
N HIS A 81 -0.28 -1.27 4.91
CA HIS A 81 -0.77 -0.31 3.92
C HIS A 81 -0.07 1.06 4.10
N PHE A 82 -0.07 1.63 5.29
CA PHE A 82 0.43 2.99 5.53
C PHE A 82 1.72 2.97 6.35
N LEU A 83 2.78 2.35 5.81
CA LEU A 83 4.07 2.22 6.50
C LEU A 83 4.66 3.60 6.83
N PRO A 84 4.90 3.93 8.11
CA PRO A 84 5.40 5.25 8.50
C PRO A 84 6.79 5.55 7.91
N ARG A 85 6.97 6.77 7.39
CA ARG A 85 8.27 7.19 6.84
C ARG A 85 9.29 7.48 7.93
N ASP A 86 8.90 8.24 8.95
CA ASP A 86 9.79 8.75 10.00
C ASP A 86 9.11 8.71 11.37
N LEU A 87 9.39 7.67 12.14
CA LEU A 87 8.89 7.49 13.50
C LEU A 87 9.47 8.50 14.50
N TYR A 88 10.56 9.18 14.14
CA TYR A 88 11.28 10.11 15.01
C TYR A 88 11.10 11.57 14.59
N ALA A 89 10.22 11.83 13.62
CA ALA A 89 9.94 13.17 13.10
C ALA A 89 9.79 14.20 14.24
N VAL A 90 10.52 15.31 14.11
CA VAL A 90 10.52 16.39 15.08
C VAL A 90 9.33 17.29 14.82
N VAL A 91 8.36 17.26 15.74
CA VAL A 91 7.14 18.06 15.66
C VAL A 91 7.12 19.06 16.82
N ASN A 92 7.38 20.33 16.50
CA ASN A 92 7.49 21.43 17.47
C ASN A 92 6.14 22.06 17.86
N ARG A 93 5.03 21.41 17.51
CA ARG A 93 3.67 21.90 17.76
C ARG A 93 2.72 20.78 18.18
N GLY A 94 1.55 21.16 18.70
CA GLY A 94 0.47 20.25 19.04
C GLY A 94 0.74 19.39 20.29
N ALA A 95 -0.33 18.73 20.75
CA ALA A 95 -0.28 17.81 21.88
C ALA A 95 0.42 16.49 21.51
N ARG A 96 0.80 15.68 22.51
CA ARG A 96 1.47 14.39 22.30
C ARG A 96 0.72 13.48 21.31
N ASN A 97 -0.61 13.37 21.45
CA ASN A 97 -1.44 12.56 20.55
C ASN A 97 -1.29 12.99 19.07
N TYR A 98 -1.24 14.29 18.80
CA TYR A 98 -1.00 14.78 17.44
C TYR A 98 0.39 14.38 16.93
N LYS A 99 1.43 14.52 17.77
CA LYS A 99 2.80 14.14 17.41
C LYS A 99 2.92 12.64 17.12
N ASP A 100 2.26 11.81 17.92
CA ASP A 100 2.21 10.36 17.73
C ASP A 100 1.57 10.02 16.37
N LYS A 101 0.45 10.67 16.01
CA LYS A 101 -0.19 10.46 14.70
C LYS A 101 0.63 11.00 13.53
N TYR A 102 1.25 12.17 13.70
CA TYR A 102 2.11 12.76 12.67
C TYR A 102 3.28 11.83 12.31
N ARG A 103 3.89 11.19 13.31
CA ARG A 103 4.97 10.22 13.12
C ARG A 103 4.54 8.91 12.44
N LEU A 104 3.23 8.71 12.27
CA LEU A 104 2.67 7.59 11.50
C LEU A 104 2.31 7.98 10.07
N ILE A 105 2.61 9.19 9.62
CA ILE A 105 2.45 9.58 8.21
C ILE A 105 3.33 8.66 7.36
N CYS A 106 2.67 8.00 6.42
CA CYS A 106 3.25 7.11 5.44
C CYS A 106 4.05 7.89 4.40
N GLY A 107 5.09 7.26 3.89
CA GLY A 107 5.84 7.73 2.75
C GLY A 107 6.99 6.81 2.38
N PRO A 108 7.55 6.97 1.17
CA PRO A 108 8.59 6.10 0.67
C PRO A 108 9.94 6.41 1.32
N ASN A 109 10.89 5.50 1.10
CA ASN A 109 12.30 5.67 1.45
C ASN A 109 12.57 5.88 2.97
N GLY A 110 11.64 5.46 3.83
CA GLY A 110 11.86 5.42 5.27
C GLY A 110 12.68 4.23 5.73
N ASP A 111 13.22 4.30 6.95
CA ASP A 111 13.98 3.20 7.56
C ASP A 111 13.14 1.92 7.69
N LEU A 112 11.84 2.07 7.95
CA LEU A 112 10.92 0.92 8.03
C LEU A 112 10.79 0.20 6.68
N THR A 113 10.86 0.90 5.54
CA THR A 113 10.85 0.25 4.22
C THR A 113 12.07 -0.64 4.05
N VAL A 114 13.25 -0.17 4.50
CA VAL A 114 14.48 -0.95 4.50
C VAL A 114 14.37 -2.16 5.42
N ASP A 115 13.86 -1.97 6.63
CA ASP A 115 13.61 -3.06 7.59
C ASP A 115 12.65 -4.11 7.00
N THR A 116 11.57 -3.69 6.33
CA THR A 116 10.61 -4.59 5.68
C THR A 116 11.24 -5.44 4.58
N VAL A 117 12.00 -4.83 3.65
CA VAL A 117 12.66 -5.59 2.57
C VAL A 117 13.73 -6.52 3.13
N LYS A 118 14.55 -6.06 4.08
CA LYS A 118 15.58 -6.90 4.72
C LYS A 118 14.95 -8.04 5.54
N LEU A 119 13.81 -7.81 6.17
CA LEU A 119 13.09 -8.84 6.91
C LEU A 119 12.66 -10.00 6.00
N ALA A 120 12.29 -9.74 4.74
CA ALA A 120 11.87 -10.76 3.79
C ALA A 120 13.03 -11.64 3.27
N LYS A 121 14.28 -11.17 3.38
CA LYS A 121 15.46 -11.88 2.87
C LYS A 121 15.57 -13.27 3.51
N GLY A 122 15.54 -14.31 2.68
CA GLY A 122 15.66 -15.71 3.12
C GLY A 122 14.41 -16.30 3.78
N LYS A 123 13.24 -15.64 3.69
CA LYS A 123 11.98 -16.09 4.32
C LYS A 123 10.91 -16.60 3.33
N GLY A 124 11.31 -16.97 2.13
CA GLY A 124 10.39 -17.46 1.09
C GLY A 124 9.82 -16.35 0.20
N LEU A 125 8.99 -16.77 -0.75
CA LEU A 125 8.42 -15.90 -1.78
C LEU A 125 7.23 -15.10 -1.23
N GLU A 126 6.53 -15.67 -0.26
CA GLU A 126 5.39 -15.05 0.39
C GLU A 126 5.83 -13.80 1.16
N ALA A 127 6.96 -13.88 1.88
CA ALA A 127 7.57 -12.74 2.54
C ALA A 127 8.03 -11.66 1.54
N ALA A 128 8.52 -12.07 0.37
CA ALA A 128 8.87 -11.14 -0.71
C ALA A 128 7.63 -10.42 -1.25
N GLY A 129 6.52 -11.15 -1.48
CA GLY A 129 5.25 -10.58 -1.89
C GLY A 129 4.69 -9.56 -0.90
N ILE A 130 4.67 -9.91 0.40
CA ILE A 130 4.28 -8.97 1.47
C ILE A 130 5.17 -7.72 1.43
N ALA A 131 6.50 -7.88 1.32
CA ALA A 131 7.40 -6.74 1.26
C ALA A 131 7.14 -5.85 0.03
N MET A 132 6.81 -6.44 -1.13
CA MET A 132 6.48 -5.69 -2.34
C MET A 132 5.19 -4.91 -2.19
N HIS A 133 4.15 -5.53 -1.61
CA HIS A 133 2.90 -4.85 -1.27
C HIS A 133 3.15 -3.61 -0.42
N VAL A 134 3.80 -3.79 0.74
CA VAL A 134 4.05 -2.70 1.69
C VAL A 134 4.91 -1.61 1.06
N LEU A 135 5.96 -1.97 0.32
CA LEU A 135 6.83 -1.02 -0.38
C LEU A 135 6.04 -0.20 -1.39
N ALA A 136 5.23 -0.84 -2.23
CA ALA A 136 4.42 -0.17 -3.24
C ALA A 136 3.44 0.82 -2.60
N ASP A 137 2.75 0.40 -1.53
CA ASP A 137 1.82 1.27 -0.82
C ASP A 137 2.51 2.47 -0.16
N THR A 138 3.80 2.39 0.21
CA THR A 138 4.52 3.57 0.73
C THR A 138 4.53 4.75 -0.24
N TRP A 139 4.45 4.50 -1.55
CA TRP A 139 4.36 5.52 -2.59
C TRP A 139 2.93 6.04 -2.76
N ALA A 140 1.96 5.14 -2.97
CA ALA A 140 0.56 5.52 -3.20
C ALA A 140 -0.07 6.20 -1.99
N HIS A 141 0.25 5.74 -0.79
CA HIS A 141 -0.33 6.22 0.45
C HIS A 141 0.48 7.33 1.14
N THR A 142 1.52 7.83 0.46
CA THR A 142 2.30 8.98 0.93
C THR A 142 1.39 10.10 1.41
N TYR A 143 1.70 10.65 2.60
CA TYR A 143 0.99 11.76 3.25
C TYR A 143 -0.28 11.42 4.04
N PHE A 144 -0.65 10.16 4.10
CA PHE A 144 -1.73 9.64 4.93
C PHE A 144 -1.18 8.68 5.99
N ALA A 145 -1.98 8.29 6.97
CA ALA A 145 -1.57 7.44 8.07
C ALA A 145 -2.52 6.27 8.29
N GLY A 146 -1.96 5.13 8.66
CA GLY A 146 -2.67 3.88 8.97
C GLY A 146 -3.34 3.88 10.33
N THR A 147 -3.87 5.02 10.75
CA THR A 147 -4.58 5.18 12.01
C THR A 147 -5.70 6.20 11.82
N PRO A 148 -6.88 6.04 12.43
CA PRO A 148 -7.94 7.05 12.35
C PRO A 148 -7.46 8.42 12.83
N SER A 149 -7.48 9.42 11.95
CA SER A 149 -7.09 10.79 12.29
C SER A 149 -7.74 11.84 11.39
N LEU A 150 -8.59 12.69 11.95
CA LEU A 150 -9.13 13.85 11.25
C LEU A 150 -8.01 14.81 10.83
N VAL A 151 -7.07 15.10 11.72
CA VAL A 151 -6.01 16.09 11.45
C VAL A 151 -4.96 15.58 10.45
N ILE A 152 -4.71 14.27 10.40
CA ILE A 152 -3.73 13.71 9.45
C ILE A 152 -4.37 13.38 8.10
N ASN A 153 -5.46 12.61 8.10
CA ASN A 153 -5.95 11.95 6.89
C ASN A 153 -7.03 12.72 6.14
N ASN A 154 -7.68 13.69 6.78
CA ASN A 154 -8.81 14.34 6.15
C ASN A 154 -8.37 15.41 5.14
N THR A 155 -9.23 15.62 4.16
CA THR A 155 -9.08 16.61 3.10
C THR A 155 -10.28 17.55 3.08
N ASN A 156 -10.08 18.76 2.56
CA ASN A 156 -11.13 19.79 2.50
C ASN A 156 -11.64 19.97 1.06
N TRP A 157 -12.43 21.02 0.82
CA TRP A 157 -12.96 21.34 -0.51
C TRP A 157 -11.89 21.78 -1.52
N TYR A 158 -10.67 22.08 -1.04
CA TYR A 158 -9.52 22.41 -1.86
C TYR A 158 -8.81 21.12 -2.26
N PHE A 159 -9.28 20.55 -3.37
CA PHE A 159 -8.71 19.35 -3.97
C PHE A 159 -8.87 19.48 -5.48
N TYR A 160 -7.75 19.52 -6.21
CA TYR A 160 -7.74 19.75 -7.65
C TYR A 160 -6.88 18.72 -8.34
N GLU A 161 -7.37 18.19 -9.45
CA GLU A 161 -6.55 17.48 -10.41
C GLU A 161 -5.74 18.50 -11.22
N LEU A 162 -4.50 18.13 -11.54
CA LEU A 162 -3.59 18.90 -12.36
C LEU A 162 -3.47 18.23 -13.73
N LEU A 163 -4.04 18.86 -14.75
CA LEU A 163 -3.97 18.42 -16.14
C LEU A 163 -2.86 19.19 -16.89
N PRO A 164 -2.24 18.61 -17.93
CA PRO A 164 -1.34 19.35 -18.80
C PRO A 164 -2.07 20.57 -19.39
N GLY A 165 -1.55 21.78 -19.18
CA GLY A 165 -2.13 23.01 -19.73
C GLY A 165 -1.33 23.57 -20.91
N ASP A 166 -1.96 24.44 -21.69
CA ASP A 166 -1.30 25.17 -22.78
C ASP A 166 -0.40 26.27 -22.21
N GLY A 167 0.90 26.23 -22.51
CA GLY A 167 1.84 27.29 -22.15
C GLY A 167 2.62 27.09 -20.83
N GLY A 168 2.54 25.91 -20.21
CA GLY A 168 3.44 25.49 -19.12
C GLY A 168 2.84 25.48 -17.72
N ASP A 169 1.75 26.19 -17.49
CA ASP A 169 0.99 26.11 -16.23
C ASP A 169 -0.06 24.98 -16.32
N PRO A 170 -0.19 24.10 -15.31
CA PRO A 170 -1.17 23.03 -15.34
C PRO A 170 -2.60 23.56 -15.20
N GLU A 171 -3.52 23.03 -16.00
CA GLU A 171 -4.95 23.28 -15.82
C GLU A 171 -5.42 22.61 -14.52
N ARG A 172 -6.18 23.34 -13.71
CA ARG A 172 -6.72 22.85 -12.43
C ARG A 172 -8.18 22.50 -12.56
N ARG A 173 -8.52 21.23 -12.31
CA ARG A 173 -9.90 20.73 -12.30
C ARG A 173 -10.32 20.35 -10.89
N GLN A 174 -11.33 21.04 -10.33
CA GLN A 174 -11.76 20.76 -8.96
C GLN A 174 -12.38 19.36 -8.84
N ILE A 175 -11.88 18.58 -7.89
CA ILE A 175 -12.39 17.23 -7.58
C ILE A 175 -13.53 17.32 -6.58
N ARG A 176 -14.58 16.52 -6.82
CA ARG A 176 -15.71 16.32 -5.92
C ARG A 176 -15.75 14.88 -5.45
N PHE A 177 -15.86 14.70 -4.14
CA PHE A 177 -16.03 13.37 -3.55
C PHE A 177 -17.51 13.05 -3.37
N SER A 178 -17.98 12.04 -4.09
CA SER A 178 -19.30 11.42 -3.92
C SER A 178 -19.29 10.53 -2.68
N HIS A 179 -20.41 10.52 -1.94
CA HIS A 179 -20.60 9.67 -0.77
C HIS A 179 -21.50 8.47 -1.05
N ASN A 180 -21.84 8.23 -2.32
CA ASN A 180 -22.59 7.06 -2.72
C ASN A 180 -21.60 5.90 -2.93
N PRO A 181 -21.57 4.87 -2.06
CA PRO A 181 -20.65 3.76 -2.18
C PRO A 181 -20.90 2.88 -3.42
N SER A 182 -22.06 3.02 -4.06
CA SER A 182 -22.42 2.30 -5.29
C SER A 182 -22.19 3.12 -6.56
N ALA A 183 -21.64 4.33 -6.46
CA ALA A 183 -21.32 5.12 -7.65
C ALA A 183 -20.12 4.51 -8.37
N ALA A 184 -20.25 4.33 -9.69
CA ALA A 184 -19.10 4.06 -10.54
C ALA A 184 -18.28 5.35 -10.67
N GLU A 185 -16.97 5.23 -10.54
CA GLU A 185 -16.07 6.34 -10.80
C GLU A 185 -15.92 6.55 -12.30
N ASP A 186 -16.09 7.80 -12.73
CA ASP A 186 -15.98 8.21 -14.12
C ASP A 186 -14.68 8.99 -14.24
N VAL A 187 -13.63 8.41 -14.83
CA VAL A 187 -12.30 9.05 -14.94
C VAL A 187 -12.32 10.35 -15.74
N ASP A 188 -13.33 10.57 -16.57
CA ASP A 188 -13.49 11.78 -17.38
C ASP A 188 -14.24 12.87 -16.61
N ARG A 189 -14.95 12.52 -15.54
CA ARG A 189 -15.57 13.47 -14.61
C ARG A 189 -14.73 13.56 -13.33
N PRO A 190 -14.55 14.75 -12.74
CA PRO A 190 -13.78 14.87 -11.50
C PRO A 190 -14.61 14.44 -10.28
N VAL A 191 -15.28 13.29 -10.34
CA VAL A 191 -16.14 12.75 -9.28
C VAL A 191 -15.66 11.38 -8.86
N TYR A 192 -15.14 11.31 -7.64
CA TYR A 192 -14.54 10.10 -7.05
C TYR A 192 -15.33 9.68 -5.81
N VAL A 193 -15.32 8.40 -5.46
CA VAL A 193 -16.00 7.93 -4.24
C VAL A 193 -15.09 8.21 -3.04
N GLY A 194 -15.62 8.93 -2.06
CA GLY A 194 -14.88 9.32 -0.85
C GLY A 194 -15.68 9.10 0.41
N SER A 195 -14.97 8.97 1.54
CA SER A 195 -15.61 8.79 2.84
C SER A 195 -16.45 10.02 3.23
N VAL A 196 -17.50 9.81 4.03
CA VAL A 196 -18.31 10.90 4.58
C VAL A 196 -17.47 11.68 5.59
N TYR A 197 -17.52 13.01 5.53
CA TYR A 197 -16.85 13.87 6.52
C TYR A 197 -17.32 13.56 7.94
N GLN A 198 -16.37 13.34 8.86
CA GLN A 198 -16.64 13.11 10.27
C GLN A 198 -15.80 14.05 11.15
N PRO A 199 -16.43 14.87 12.01
CA PRO A 199 -15.71 15.85 12.83
C PRO A 199 -14.93 15.22 14.01
N TYR A 200 -15.05 13.91 14.22
CA TYR A 200 -14.39 13.19 15.31
C TYR A 200 -12.99 12.71 14.90
N GLU A 201 -11.98 13.11 15.67
CA GLU A 201 -10.56 12.82 15.40
C GLU A 201 -10.26 11.33 15.16
N ASN A 202 -10.91 10.43 15.89
CA ASN A 202 -10.63 8.99 15.83
C ASN A 202 -11.69 8.19 15.04
N SER A 203 -12.56 8.86 14.27
CA SER A 203 -13.56 8.16 13.46
C SER A 203 -12.89 7.25 12.44
N ILE A 204 -13.38 6.01 12.28
CA ILE A 204 -12.93 5.08 11.24
C ILE A 204 -13.05 5.66 9.82
N MET A 205 -13.94 6.64 9.61
CA MET A 205 -14.08 7.34 8.32
C MET A 205 -12.87 8.22 7.98
N ASN A 206 -12.01 8.48 8.98
CA ASN A 206 -10.74 9.19 8.85
C ASN A 206 -9.54 8.23 8.85
N LEU A 207 -9.74 6.94 8.58
CA LEU A 207 -8.66 5.97 8.38
C LEU A 207 -8.13 6.04 6.94
N GLY A 208 -6.82 5.80 6.77
CA GLY A 208 -6.19 5.75 5.46
C GLY A 208 -6.32 7.07 4.70
N HIS A 209 -6.86 7.04 3.48
CA HIS A 209 -7.07 8.23 2.66
C HIS A 209 -8.20 9.17 3.13
N GLY A 210 -8.91 8.80 4.19
CA GLY A 210 -10.05 9.59 4.69
C GLY A 210 -11.02 9.94 3.56
N ARG A 211 -11.30 11.25 3.40
CA ARG A 211 -12.21 11.76 2.38
C ARG A 211 -11.74 11.55 0.94
N ALA A 212 -10.44 11.38 0.71
CA ALA A 212 -9.92 11.19 -0.64
C ALA A 212 -10.27 9.82 -1.23
N GLY A 213 -10.75 8.87 -0.41
CA GLY A 213 -11.21 7.57 -0.89
C GLY A 213 -10.13 6.82 -1.68
N HIS A 214 -10.50 6.28 -2.84
CA HIS A 214 -9.58 5.53 -3.71
C HIS A 214 -8.74 6.43 -4.63
N LEU A 215 -9.00 7.74 -4.67
CA LEU A 215 -8.33 8.63 -5.61
C LEU A 215 -6.80 8.55 -5.57
N PRO A 216 -6.15 8.52 -4.39
CA PRO A 216 -4.70 8.39 -4.32
C PRO A 216 -4.15 7.08 -4.89
N ASP A 217 -4.99 6.06 -5.12
CA ASP A 217 -4.63 4.77 -5.70
C ASP A 217 -4.68 4.72 -7.23
N TYR A 218 -5.09 5.80 -7.91
CA TYR A 218 -5.05 5.85 -9.36
C TYR A 218 -3.68 6.31 -9.87
N SER A 219 -3.04 5.48 -10.68
CA SER A 219 -1.68 5.72 -11.17
C SER A 219 -1.57 6.96 -12.07
N TYR A 220 -2.62 7.32 -12.81
CA TYR A 220 -2.59 8.38 -13.81
C TYR A 220 -2.72 9.80 -13.23
N ILE A 221 -3.23 9.94 -12.01
CA ILE A 221 -3.72 11.24 -11.53
C ILE A 221 -2.61 12.08 -10.89
N ARG A 222 -2.55 13.36 -11.26
CA ARG A 222 -1.79 14.37 -10.52
C ARG A 222 -2.77 15.25 -9.79
N TYR A 223 -2.55 15.53 -8.52
CA TYR A 223 -3.48 16.34 -7.75
C TYR A 223 -2.78 17.20 -6.70
N VAL A 224 -3.49 18.24 -6.26
CA VAL A 224 -3.07 19.16 -5.21
C VAL A 224 -4.16 19.25 -4.15
N TYR A 225 -3.75 19.29 -2.89
CA TYR A 225 -4.65 19.44 -1.74
C TYR A 225 -3.97 20.15 -0.57
N LEU A 226 -4.77 20.52 0.45
CA LEU A 226 -4.31 21.25 1.64
C LEU A 226 -4.43 20.39 2.91
N PRO A 227 -3.37 19.65 3.30
CA PRO A 227 -3.39 18.91 4.56
C PRO A 227 -3.23 19.83 5.77
N ALA A 228 -4.01 19.57 6.83
CA ALA A 228 -3.93 20.35 8.07
C ALA A 228 -2.56 20.22 8.76
N TRP A 229 -1.97 19.02 8.74
CA TRP A 229 -0.63 18.79 9.29
C TRP A 229 0.50 19.47 8.49
N GLY A 230 0.22 19.87 7.24
CA GLY A 230 1.10 20.61 6.34
C GLY A 230 0.83 22.12 6.32
N ASP A 231 0.26 22.69 7.41
CA ASP A 231 -0.06 24.13 7.50
C ASP A 231 -1.05 24.64 6.46
N TYR A 232 -1.88 23.75 5.90
CA TYR A 232 -2.74 24.08 4.76
C TYR A 232 -1.98 24.70 3.59
N LYS A 233 -0.71 24.30 3.40
CA LYS A 233 0.05 24.60 2.18
C LYS A 233 -0.33 23.59 1.11
N GLU A 234 -0.28 24.03 -0.15
CA GLU A 234 -0.46 23.14 -1.29
C GLU A 234 0.61 22.05 -1.29
N ILE A 235 0.16 20.79 -1.29
CA ILE A 235 0.99 19.63 -1.56
C ILE A 235 0.54 19.03 -2.89
N VAL A 236 1.51 18.86 -3.80
CA VAL A 236 1.31 18.18 -5.08
C VAL A 236 1.66 16.71 -4.93
N LYS A 237 0.78 15.86 -5.42
CA LYS A 237 0.96 14.41 -5.57
C LYS A 237 1.02 14.10 -7.06
N ASP A 238 2.10 13.47 -7.49
CA ASP A 238 2.33 13.06 -8.88
C ASP A 238 2.35 11.53 -8.96
N ASN A 239 1.16 10.93 -8.93
CA ASN A 239 1.06 9.47 -8.93
C ASN A 239 1.78 8.83 -10.13
N PRO A 240 1.78 9.40 -11.36
CA PRO A 240 2.57 8.82 -12.44
C PRO A 240 4.06 8.67 -12.12
N SER A 241 4.67 9.71 -11.55
CA SER A 241 6.07 9.65 -11.10
C SER A 241 6.25 8.70 -9.91
N ASP A 242 5.32 8.71 -8.95
CA ASP A 242 5.40 7.88 -7.75
C ASP A 242 5.27 6.39 -8.09
N TYR A 243 4.37 6.00 -9.00
CA TYR A 243 4.17 4.62 -9.43
C TYR A 243 5.36 4.11 -10.25
N GLU A 244 5.96 4.94 -11.11
CA GLU A 244 7.19 4.58 -11.83
C GLU A 244 8.35 4.30 -10.84
N ARG A 245 8.49 5.16 -9.82
CA ARG A 245 9.50 4.98 -8.76
C ARG A 245 9.21 3.76 -7.89
N ALA A 246 7.95 3.52 -7.53
CA ALA A 246 7.53 2.32 -6.81
C ALA A 246 7.92 1.07 -7.59
N PHE A 247 7.56 0.99 -8.87
CA PHE A 247 7.88 -0.14 -9.75
C PHE A 247 9.39 -0.36 -9.86
N SER A 248 10.17 0.70 -10.11
CA SER A 248 11.63 0.61 -10.18
C SER A 248 12.27 0.17 -8.85
N GLN A 249 11.71 0.59 -7.72
CA GLN A 249 12.19 0.21 -6.39
C GLN A 249 11.80 -1.23 -6.04
N MET A 250 10.64 -1.73 -6.48
CA MET A 250 10.25 -3.13 -6.36
C MET A 250 11.22 -4.04 -7.12
N VAL A 251 11.58 -3.68 -8.37
CA VAL A 251 12.59 -4.44 -9.15
C VAL A 251 13.94 -4.47 -8.42
N TYR A 252 14.37 -3.35 -7.84
CA TYR A 252 15.59 -3.28 -7.04
C TYR A 252 15.51 -4.16 -5.78
N ALA A 253 14.40 -4.09 -5.03
CA ALA A 253 14.18 -4.88 -3.83
C ALA A 253 14.15 -6.38 -4.12
N LEU A 254 13.47 -6.80 -5.18
CA LEU A 254 13.42 -8.19 -5.63
C LEU A 254 14.79 -8.69 -6.11
N THR A 255 15.55 -7.86 -6.80
CA THR A 255 16.94 -8.15 -7.19
C THR A 255 17.83 -8.38 -5.97
N TYR A 256 17.69 -7.54 -4.93
CA TYR A 256 18.34 -7.76 -3.64
C TYR A 256 17.89 -9.07 -2.99
N LEU A 257 16.58 -9.37 -2.97
CA LEU A 257 16.05 -10.59 -2.37
C LEU A 257 16.56 -11.87 -3.06
N ARG A 258 16.78 -11.84 -4.39
CA ARG A 258 17.46 -12.91 -5.14
C ARG A 258 18.93 -13.09 -4.81
N GLY A 259 19.58 -12.07 -4.23
CA GLY A 259 20.98 -12.11 -3.84
C GLY A 259 21.94 -11.60 -4.89
N GLU A 260 21.46 -10.85 -5.88
CA GLU A 260 22.35 -10.12 -6.81
C GLU A 260 23.00 -8.89 -6.13
N ASN A 261 22.35 -8.34 -5.10
CA ASN A 261 22.88 -7.25 -4.29
C ASN A 261 23.10 -7.71 -2.84
N ASP A 262 24.22 -7.29 -2.23
CA ASP A 262 24.55 -7.62 -0.84
C ASP A 262 23.73 -6.81 0.19
N ASP A 263 23.25 -5.63 -0.20
CA ASP A 263 22.55 -4.71 0.68
C ASP A 263 21.37 -4.03 -0.05
N TYR A 264 20.36 -3.65 0.74
CA TYR A 264 19.21 -2.88 0.30
C TYR A 264 19.22 -1.50 0.96
N LYS A 265 19.15 -0.45 0.14
CA LYS A 265 19.17 0.95 0.56
C LYS A 265 17.94 1.69 0.09
N ASN A 266 17.49 2.67 0.87
CA ASN A 266 16.48 3.61 0.42
C ASN A 266 17.01 4.49 -0.72
N ASP A 267 16.09 5.25 -1.36
CA ASP A 267 16.40 6.17 -2.47
C ASP A 267 17.19 5.52 -3.62
N THR A 268 17.05 4.20 -3.77
CA THR A 268 17.72 3.38 -4.78
C THR A 268 16.67 2.68 -5.65
N TYR A 269 16.90 2.69 -6.96
CA TYR A 269 15.94 2.33 -7.99
C TYR A 269 16.65 1.56 -9.09
N ASP A 270 16.08 0.44 -9.56
CA ASP A 270 16.65 -0.31 -10.67
C ASP A 270 16.20 0.30 -11.99
N LYS A 271 16.94 1.33 -12.43
CA LYS A 271 16.65 2.05 -13.68
C LYS A 271 17.09 1.26 -14.90
N ASP A 272 18.14 0.46 -14.76
CA ASP A 272 18.75 -0.27 -15.88
C ASP A 272 17.83 -1.40 -16.35
N LYS A 273 17.25 -2.16 -15.41
CA LYS A 273 16.32 -3.26 -15.77
C LYS A 273 14.98 -2.77 -16.32
N ILE A 274 14.51 -1.58 -15.91
CA ILE A 274 13.24 -1.02 -16.44
C ILE A 274 13.41 -0.21 -17.72
N ALA A 275 14.62 0.32 -18.00
CA ALA A 275 14.85 1.23 -19.14
C ALA A 275 14.39 0.66 -20.49
N PRO A 276 14.58 -0.63 -20.82
CA PRO A 276 14.08 -1.20 -22.07
C PRO A 276 12.55 -1.21 -22.21
N HIS A 277 11.83 -1.09 -21.09
CA HIS A 277 10.37 -1.23 -21.02
C HIS A 277 9.67 0.05 -20.54
N ILE A 278 10.42 1.13 -20.33
CA ILE A 278 9.92 2.33 -19.64
C ILE A 278 8.75 2.99 -20.36
N ASP A 279 8.75 3.00 -21.70
CA ASP A 279 7.66 3.58 -22.49
C ASP A 279 6.36 2.77 -22.37
N TRP A 280 6.46 1.45 -22.21
CA TRP A 280 5.30 0.60 -21.95
C TRP A 280 4.76 0.85 -20.54
N ILE A 281 5.64 0.81 -19.53
CA ILE A 281 5.28 1.06 -18.13
C ILE A 281 4.59 2.43 -17.97
N ARG A 282 5.18 3.48 -18.53
CA ARG A 282 4.61 4.85 -18.49
C ARG A 282 3.26 4.92 -19.20
N ARG A 283 3.06 4.16 -20.28
CA ARG A 283 1.78 4.12 -20.98
C ARG A 283 0.67 3.53 -20.11
N ILE A 284 0.97 2.44 -19.38
CA ILE A 284 0.02 1.81 -18.45
C ILE A 284 -0.32 2.80 -17.32
N ILE A 285 0.72 3.38 -16.70
CA ILE A 285 0.59 4.30 -15.56
C ILE A 285 -0.16 5.59 -15.93
N ALA A 286 0.11 6.17 -17.10
CA ALA A 286 -0.49 7.45 -17.49
C ALA A 286 -1.89 7.32 -18.11
N LYS A 287 -2.32 6.10 -18.47
CA LYS A 287 -3.64 5.86 -19.05
C LYS A 287 -4.73 6.12 -18.01
N ARG A 288 -5.69 6.98 -18.36
CA ARG A 288 -6.82 7.32 -17.48
C ARG A 288 -7.77 6.13 -17.34
N GLN A 289 -7.60 5.34 -16.29
CA GLN A 289 -8.43 4.18 -15.97
C GLN A 289 -8.39 3.90 -14.48
N VAL A 290 -9.46 3.27 -13.97
CA VAL A 290 -9.57 2.88 -12.54
C VAL A 290 -8.96 1.51 -12.25
N ASP A 291 -8.73 0.71 -13.29
CA ASP A 291 -8.16 -0.63 -13.22
C ASP A 291 -7.24 -0.85 -14.42
N ALA A 292 -5.95 -1.00 -14.18
CA ALA A 292 -4.94 -1.27 -15.21
C ALA A 292 -4.56 -2.76 -15.30
N SER A 293 -5.33 -3.68 -14.70
CA SER A 293 -5.00 -5.10 -14.59
C SER A 293 -4.73 -5.74 -15.96
N ALA A 294 -5.58 -5.46 -16.95
CA ALA A 294 -5.42 -6.02 -18.30
C ALA A 294 -4.12 -5.55 -18.98
N ASP A 295 -3.77 -4.27 -18.85
CA ASP A 295 -2.58 -3.73 -19.50
C ASP A 295 -1.29 -4.24 -18.81
N TRP A 296 -1.30 -4.35 -17.47
CA TRP A 296 -0.17 -4.95 -16.73
C TRP A 296 -0.05 -6.45 -16.99
N LYS A 297 -1.17 -7.16 -17.12
CA LYS A 297 -1.20 -8.58 -17.48
C LYS A 297 -0.59 -8.79 -18.86
N GLU A 298 -1.03 -8.03 -19.87
CA GLU A 298 -0.46 -8.09 -21.22
C GLU A 298 1.06 -7.83 -21.21
N PHE A 299 1.51 -6.83 -20.44
CA PHE A 299 2.93 -6.58 -20.29
C PHE A 299 3.66 -7.75 -19.64
N GLY A 300 3.14 -8.31 -18.54
CA GLY A 300 3.71 -9.47 -17.86
C GLY A 300 3.83 -10.69 -18.76
N GLU A 301 2.79 -11.02 -19.51
CA GLU A 301 2.78 -12.14 -20.47
C GLU A 301 3.78 -11.91 -21.61
N SER A 302 3.95 -10.66 -22.07
CA SER A 302 4.96 -10.30 -23.06
C SER A 302 6.39 -10.49 -22.55
N LEU A 303 6.63 -10.28 -21.24
CA LEU A 303 7.93 -10.45 -20.62
C LEU A 303 8.29 -11.93 -20.39
N SER A 304 7.32 -12.73 -19.91
CA SER A 304 7.57 -14.13 -19.54
C SER A 304 7.35 -15.11 -20.68
N GLY A 305 6.53 -14.77 -21.68
CA GLY A 305 6.05 -15.72 -22.69
C GLY A 305 5.05 -16.74 -22.13
N GLU A 306 4.49 -16.49 -20.96
CA GLU A 306 3.63 -17.39 -20.19
C GLU A 306 2.35 -16.65 -19.78
N VAL A 307 1.23 -17.38 -19.68
CA VAL A 307 -0.06 -16.81 -19.25
C VAL A 307 -0.04 -16.52 -17.75
N VAL A 308 -0.40 -15.31 -17.35
CA VAL A 308 -0.50 -14.96 -15.93
C VAL A 308 -1.88 -15.39 -15.42
N PRO A 309 -1.97 -16.26 -14.39
CA PRO A 309 -3.26 -16.64 -13.82
C PRO A 309 -3.96 -15.43 -13.20
N ASP A 310 -5.29 -15.46 -13.13
CA ASP A 310 -6.02 -14.46 -12.37
C ASP A 310 -5.89 -14.75 -10.87
N PHE A 311 -5.90 -13.70 -10.04
CA PHE A 311 -5.81 -13.86 -8.60
C PHE A 311 -7.04 -14.59 -8.03
N ASP A 312 -6.79 -15.65 -7.27
CA ASP A 312 -7.78 -16.34 -6.46
C ASP A 312 -7.34 -16.35 -4.99
N MET A 313 -8.07 -15.61 -4.15
CA MET A 313 -7.77 -15.54 -2.71
C MET A 313 -7.94 -16.89 -2.01
N ASP A 314 -8.71 -17.83 -2.56
CA ASP A 314 -9.00 -19.12 -1.95
C ASP A 314 -8.09 -20.26 -2.46
N GLU A 315 -7.21 -20.00 -3.42
CA GLU A 315 -6.40 -20.98 -4.17
C GLU A 315 -5.71 -22.01 -3.26
N TYR A 316 -5.13 -21.55 -2.16
CA TYR A 316 -4.30 -22.36 -1.27
C TYR A 316 -5.02 -22.84 0.00
N ILE A 317 -6.33 -22.62 0.14
CA ILE A 317 -7.08 -23.00 1.35
C ILE A 317 -7.08 -24.52 1.54
N THR A 318 -7.34 -25.29 0.48
CA THR A 318 -7.38 -26.76 0.58
C THR A 318 -6.02 -27.33 0.96
N GLU A 319 -4.94 -26.85 0.32
CA GLU A 319 -3.56 -27.24 0.66
C GLU A 319 -3.27 -27.02 2.16
N TYR A 320 -3.61 -25.84 2.67
CA TYR A 320 -3.41 -25.49 4.08
C TYR A 320 -4.28 -26.32 5.03
N ALA A 321 -5.55 -26.53 4.70
CA ALA A 321 -6.50 -27.22 5.56
C ALA A 321 -6.15 -28.70 5.73
N GLU A 322 -5.73 -29.36 4.65
CA GLU A 322 -5.46 -30.81 4.58
C GLU A 322 -4.02 -31.18 4.96
N SER A 323 -3.09 -30.22 4.96
CA SER A 323 -1.69 -30.49 5.31
C SER A 323 -1.51 -30.88 6.78
N SER A 324 -0.71 -31.92 7.00
CA SER A 324 -0.21 -32.32 8.33
C SER A 324 0.86 -31.37 8.86
N ASN A 325 1.54 -30.64 7.97
CA ASN A 325 2.51 -29.61 8.32
C ASN A 325 2.10 -28.26 7.71
N ARG A 326 1.20 -27.57 8.40
CA ARG A 326 0.60 -26.33 7.90
C ARG A 326 1.62 -25.20 7.69
N SER A 327 2.70 -25.13 8.48
CA SER A 327 3.73 -24.07 8.33
C SER A 327 4.46 -24.15 7.00
N ASP A 328 4.57 -25.34 6.41
CA ASP A 328 5.30 -25.58 5.16
C ASP A 328 4.42 -25.44 3.90
N THR A 329 3.14 -25.11 4.08
CA THR A 329 2.25 -24.79 2.96
C THR A 329 2.42 -23.33 2.56
N TYR A 330 1.88 -22.95 1.39
CA TYR A 330 1.91 -21.57 0.93
C TYR A 330 1.29 -20.60 1.95
N LEU A 331 0.05 -20.86 2.40
CA LEU A 331 -0.61 -20.00 3.39
C LEU A 331 0.11 -20.01 4.76
N GLY A 332 0.71 -21.13 5.15
CA GLY A 332 1.51 -21.20 6.38
C GLY A 332 2.67 -20.22 6.38
N ARG A 333 3.46 -20.23 5.30
CA ARG A 333 4.58 -19.29 5.11
C ARG A 333 4.10 -17.84 5.01
N PHE A 334 2.99 -17.59 4.32
CA PHE A 334 2.38 -16.27 4.26
C PHE A 334 1.97 -15.75 5.65
N PHE A 335 1.28 -16.56 6.47
CA PHE A 335 0.86 -16.17 7.81
C PHE A 335 2.05 -15.88 8.73
N GLU A 336 3.09 -16.71 8.67
CA GLU A 336 4.31 -16.47 9.44
C GLU A 336 4.99 -15.16 9.02
N ALA A 337 5.13 -14.92 7.72
CA ALA A 337 5.71 -13.68 7.19
C ALA A 337 4.88 -12.44 7.58
N ALA A 338 3.56 -12.52 7.51
CA ALA A 338 2.66 -11.45 7.93
C ALA A 338 2.81 -11.13 9.43
N LEU A 339 2.88 -12.16 10.28
CA LEU A 339 3.12 -11.99 11.71
C LEU A 339 4.47 -11.32 11.99
N LEU A 340 5.54 -11.73 11.29
CA LEU A 340 6.86 -11.12 11.44
C LEU A 340 6.88 -9.65 11.03
N GLN A 341 6.28 -9.29 9.89
CA GLN A 341 6.17 -7.89 9.44
C GLN A 341 5.39 -7.05 10.46
N LYS A 342 4.22 -7.53 10.89
CA LYS A 342 3.40 -6.84 11.90
C LYS A 342 4.15 -6.64 13.22
N GLN A 343 4.84 -7.68 13.71
CA GLN A 343 5.63 -7.61 14.92
C GLN A 343 6.78 -6.61 14.80
N MET A 344 7.50 -6.63 13.68
CA MET A 344 8.61 -5.70 13.42
C MET A 344 8.14 -4.25 13.46
N VAL A 345 7.11 -3.90 12.68
CA VAL A 345 6.60 -2.52 12.60
C VAL A 345 6.01 -2.08 13.94
N THR A 346 5.19 -2.91 14.56
CA THR A 346 4.58 -2.62 15.88
C THR A 346 5.65 -2.35 16.93
N LYS A 347 6.70 -3.17 16.97
CA LYS A 347 7.84 -3.00 17.88
C LYS A 347 8.55 -1.67 17.62
N LYS A 348 8.87 -1.33 16.38
CA LYS A 348 9.56 -0.07 16.02
C LYS A 348 8.72 1.15 16.40
N ILE A 349 7.41 1.12 16.15
CA ILE A 349 6.48 2.18 16.57
C ILE A 349 6.54 2.35 18.10
N MET A 350 6.41 1.26 18.86
CA MET A 350 6.48 1.33 20.32
C MET A 350 7.85 1.84 20.80
N GLU A 351 8.95 1.37 20.20
CA GLU A 351 10.32 1.78 20.52
C GLU A 351 10.54 3.28 20.39
N SER A 352 9.92 3.91 19.39
CA SER A 352 9.93 5.37 19.19
C SER A 352 9.22 6.18 20.29
N GLY A 353 8.53 5.49 21.21
CA GLY A 353 7.72 6.09 22.26
C GLY A 353 6.27 6.38 21.86
N ASN A 354 5.88 6.03 20.63
CA ASN A 354 4.53 6.14 20.13
C ASN A 354 3.63 5.03 20.71
N ARG A 355 2.48 5.43 21.26
CA ARG A 355 1.56 4.53 21.96
C ARG A 355 0.45 3.95 21.10
N LEU A 356 0.34 4.38 19.83
CA LEU A 356 -0.73 3.97 18.92
C LEU A 356 -0.56 2.56 18.39
N ALA A 357 0.51 1.85 18.73
CA ALA A 357 0.67 0.41 18.44
C ALA A 357 0.79 -0.43 19.73
N GLY A 358 0.48 0.14 20.90
CA GLY A 358 0.57 -0.51 22.20
C GLY A 358 1.36 0.30 23.23
N LEU A 359 1.33 -0.18 24.48
CA LEU A 359 2.20 0.32 25.55
C LEU A 359 3.42 -0.61 25.67
N LYS A 360 4.59 -0.02 25.94
CA LYS A 360 5.81 -0.77 26.30
C LYS A 360 5.62 -1.53 27.61
#